data_AF-A0A820KVX7-F1
#
_entry.id   AF-A0A820KVX7-F1
#
_cell.length_a   1.000
_cell.length_b   1.000
_cell.length_c   1.000
_cell.angle_alpha   90.00
_cell.angle_beta   90.00
_cell.angle_gamma   90.00
#
_symmetry.space_group_name_H-M   'P 1'
#
loop_
_entity.id
_entity.type
_entity.pdbx_description
1 polymer ?
#
loop_
_entity_poly.entity_id
_entity_poly.type
_entity_poly.pdbx_seq_one_letter_code
_entity_poly.pdbx_strand_id
1 'polypeptide(L)'
;VKRETFLPYTLSKIDVDVEIRLPLTREQALECVMNHFQQQDIVVSTTGMLSRELFELRTKRHDGHERDFLTVGGMGHASSIVLGIAIQKPNRTVYCLDGDGAVLMHMGILANIVAATPSNFKHIVFNNG
;
A
#
# COMPACT_ATOMS: atom_id res chain seq x y z
N VAL A 1 -28.31 5.58 -16.63
CA VAL A 1 -28.33 6.70 -15.64
C VAL A 1 -29.26 7.77 -16.19
N LYS A 2 -30.25 8.24 -15.40
CA LYS A 2 -31.17 9.30 -15.84
C LYS A 2 -30.47 10.67 -15.75
N ARG A 3 -30.89 11.64 -16.55
CA ARG A 3 -30.45 13.04 -16.39
C ARG A 3 -30.78 13.49 -14.96
N GLU A 4 -29.84 14.17 -14.29
CA GLU A 4 -29.98 14.65 -12.89
C GLU A 4 -30.05 13.55 -11.81
N THR A 5 -29.48 12.37 -12.05
CA THR A 5 -29.39 11.32 -11.01
C THR A 5 -28.53 11.73 -9.81
N PHE A 6 -27.54 12.60 -10.00
CA PHE A 6 -26.63 13.07 -8.95
C PHE A 6 -26.90 14.55 -8.67
N LEU A 7 -27.11 14.89 -7.39
CA LEU A 7 -27.16 16.28 -6.94
C LEU A 7 -25.77 16.92 -7.03
N PRO A 8 -25.66 18.21 -7.37
CA PRO A 8 -24.40 18.92 -7.30
C PRO A 8 -23.87 18.90 -5.85
N TYR A 9 -22.65 18.40 -5.67
CA TYR A 9 -21.94 18.45 -4.41
C TYR A 9 -21.03 19.67 -4.39
N THR A 10 -21.23 20.55 -3.42
CA THR A 10 -20.27 21.60 -3.08
C THR A 10 -19.45 21.09 -1.92
N LEU A 11 -18.12 21.04 -2.09
CA LEU A 11 -17.21 20.70 -1.01
C LEU A 11 -17.44 21.68 0.14
N SER A 12 -18.04 21.20 1.24
CA SER A 12 -18.09 21.97 2.47
C SER A 12 -16.64 22.18 2.91
N LYS A 13 -16.25 23.44 3.09
CA LYS A 13 -15.04 23.74 3.87
C LYS A 13 -15.32 23.24 5.28
N ILE A 14 -14.95 22.00 5.54
CA ILE A 14 -14.72 21.59 6.91
C ILE A 14 -13.53 22.45 7.31
N ASP A 15 -13.70 23.31 8.31
CA ASP A 15 -12.58 23.95 8.98
C ASP A 15 -11.78 22.83 9.63
N VAL A 16 -10.90 22.19 8.87
CA VAL A 16 -9.90 21.26 9.39
C VAL A 16 -8.78 22.13 9.98
N ASP A 17 -9.13 22.97 10.96
CA ASP A 17 -8.18 23.62 11.87
C ASP A 17 -7.57 22.60 12.86
N VAL A 18 -7.83 21.31 12.65
CA VAL A 18 -7.03 20.24 13.25
C VAL A 18 -5.78 20.09 12.40
N GLU A 19 -4.71 20.76 12.81
CA GLU A 19 -3.36 20.49 12.31
C GLU A 19 -3.12 18.96 12.45
N ILE A 20 -3.20 18.22 11.34
CA ILE A 20 -2.99 16.77 11.33
C ILE A 20 -1.50 16.54 11.61
N ARG A 21 -1.15 16.45 12.90
CA ARG A 21 0.20 16.11 13.34
C ARG A 21 0.40 14.61 13.20
N LEU A 22 0.82 14.17 12.02
CA LEU A 22 1.30 12.81 11.82
C LEU A 22 2.65 12.65 12.53
N PRO A 23 2.79 11.69 13.47
CA PRO A 23 4.00 11.56 14.29
C PRO A 23 5.20 10.99 13.52
N LEU A 24 4.97 10.44 12.32
CA LEU A 24 5.99 9.82 11.49
C LEU A 24 5.91 10.36 10.06
N THR A 25 7.07 10.54 9.43
CA THR A 25 7.14 10.65 7.97
C THR A 25 6.86 9.29 7.33
N ARG A 26 6.52 9.28 6.04
CA ARG A 26 6.33 8.03 5.27
C ARG A 26 7.57 7.13 5.34
N GLU A 27 8.75 7.71 5.18
CA GLU A 27 10.04 6.99 5.26
C GLU A 27 10.27 6.40 6.65
N GLN A 28 10.01 7.16 7.73
CA GLN A 28 10.11 6.65 9.10
C GLN A 28 9.13 5.50 9.37
N ALA A 29 7.88 5.64 8.92
CA ALA A 29 6.90 4.58 9.01
C ALA A 29 7.36 3.33 8.23
N LEU A 30 7.99 3.53 7.06
CA LEU A 30 8.50 2.44 6.24
C LEU A 30 9.66 1.72 6.94
N GLU A 31 10.61 2.46 7.54
CA GLU A 31 11.66 1.86 8.35
C GLU A 31 11.10 1.01 9.50
N CYS A 32 10.07 1.50 10.21
CA CYS A 32 9.41 0.73 11.27
C CYS A 32 8.81 -0.58 10.76
N VAL A 33 8.17 -0.55 9.59
CA VAL A 33 7.60 -1.74 8.94
C VAL A 33 8.69 -2.71 8.52
N MET A 34 9.76 -2.22 7.90
CA MET A 34 10.89 -3.03 7.42
C MET A 34 11.58 -3.82 8.53
N ASN A 35 11.59 -3.30 9.77
CA ASN A 35 12.16 -4.00 10.92
C ASN A 35 11.42 -5.32 11.27
N HIS A 36 10.23 -5.54 10.71
CA HIS A 36 9.45 -6.76 10.91
C HIS A 36 9.55 -7.73 9.73
N PHE A 37 10.29 -7.38 8.67
CA PHE A 37 10.49 -8.28 7.54
C PHE A 37 11.43 -9.42 7.88
N GLN A 38 11.04 -10.63 7.47
CA GLN A 38 11.88 -11.81 7.51
C GLN A 38 12.56 -12.05 6.16
N GLN A 39 13.65 -12.81 6.16
CA GLN A 39 14.45 -13.09 4.96
C GLN A 39 13.66 -13.80 3.84
N GLN A 40 12.56 -14.47 4.16
CA GLN A 40 11.72 -15.18 3.19
C GLN A 40 10.50 -14.38 2.72
N ASP A 41 10.24 -13.20 3.29
CA ASP A 41 9.05 -12.43 2.96
C ASP A 41 9.11 -11.88 1.54
N ILE A 42 7.94 -11.66 0.93
CA ILE A 42 7.81 -11.01 -0.37
C ILE A 42 7.21 -9.63 -0.12
N VAL A 43 7.77 -8.59 -0.73
CA VAL A 43 7.27 -7.23 -0.60
C VAL A 43 6.83 -6.75 -1.97
N VAL A 44 5.62 -6.21 -2.07
CA VAL A 44 5.14 -5.50 -3.24
C VAL A 44 4.84 -4.09 -2.81
N SER A 45 5.50 -3.12 -3.43
CA SER A 45 5.30 -1.71 -3.13
C SER A 45 4.61 -1.01 -4.28
N THR A 46 3.69 -0.11 -3.96
CA THR A 46 2.96 0.70 -4.92
C THR A 46 3.86 1.66 -5.67
N THR A 47 3.38 2.20 -6.78
CA THR A 47 4.17 3.09 -7.63
C THR A 47 4.45 4.44 -6.95
N GLY A 48 5.56 5.09 -7.32
CA GLY A 48 5.92 6.42 -6.81
C GLY A 48 6.92 6.38 -5.66
N MET A 49 6.80 7.35 -4.74
CA MET A 49 7.81 7.63 -3.72
C MET A 49 8.04 6.47 -2.76
N LEU A 50 6.98 5.75 -2.36
CA LEU A 50 7.10 4.63 -1.42
C LEU A 50 8.06 3.54 -1.94
N SER A 51 7.98 3.20 -3.23
CA SER A 51 8.92 2.25 -3.85
C SER A 51 10.35 2.77 -3.94
N ARG A 52 10.54 4.08 -4.13
CA ARG A 52 11.88 4.70 -4.16
C ARG A 52 12.51 4.68 -2.77
N GLU A 53 11.75 5.08 -1.75
CA GLU A 53 12.17 5.05 -0.35
C GLU A 53 12.51 3.62 0.09
N LEU A 54 11.69 2.61 -0.27
CA LEU A 54 12.00 1.20 0.01
C LEU A 54 13.34 0.78 -0.61
N PHE A 55 13.57 1.14 -1.88
CA PHE A 55 14.82 0.84 -2.55
C PHE A 55 16.01 1.49 -1.84
N GLU A 56 15.94 2.79 -1.56
CA GLU A 56 17.02 3.52 -0.91
C GLU A 56 17.31 2.99 0.51
N LEU A 57 16.28 2.68 1.28
CA LEU A 57 16.42 2.09 2.62
C LEU A 57 17.04 0.70 2.57
N ARG A 58 16.68 -0.14 1.61
CA ARG A 58 17.33 -1.45 1.39
C ARG A 58 18.81 -1.28 1.11
N THR A 59 19.18 -0.38 0.19
CA THR A 59 20.58 -0.09 -0.14
C THR A 59 21.35 0.41 1.08
N LYS A 60 20.79 1.35 1.85
CA LYS A 60 21.38 1.90 3.06
C LYS A 60 21.60 0.84 4.15
N ARG A 61 20.73 -0.17 4.23
CA ARG A 61 20.82 -1.29 5.18
C ARG A 61 21.71 -2.43 4.69
N HIS A 62 22.22 -2.37 3.47
CA HIS A 62 22.91 -3.47 2.79
C HIS A 62 22.05 -4.74 2.66
N ASP A 63 20.73 -4.55 2.55
CA ASP A 63 19.80 -5.63 2.26
C ASP A 63 19.78 -5.93 0.76
N GLY A 64 19.46 -7.18 0.40
CA GLY A 64 19.17 -7.54 -0.98
C GLY A 64 17.79 -7.06 -1.44
N HIS A 65 17.67 -6.74 -2.74
CA HIS A 65 16.45 -6.25 -3.39
C HIS A 65 15.61 -7.36 -4.05
N GLU A 66 16.10 -8.61 -4.05
CA GLU A 66 15.55 -9.73 -4.83
C GLU A 66 14.14 -10.18 -4.41
N ARG A 67 13.63 -9.63 -3.31
CA ARG A 67 12.31 -9.95 -2.73
C ARG A 67 11.28 -8.83 -2.89
N ASP A 68 11.71 -7.69 -3.40
CA ASP A 68 10.88 -6.51 -3.54
C ASP A 68 10.40 -6.40 -4.99
N PHE A 69 9.09 -6.42 -5.20
CA PHE A 69 8.46 -6.05 -6.46
C PHE A 69 8.02 -4.59 -6.38
N LEU A 70 8.80 -3.71 -7.01
CA LEU A 70 8.53 -2.28 -7.06
C LEU A 70 7.62 -2.00 -8.25
N THR A 71 6.34 -1.73 -7.99
CA THR A 71 5.35 -1.56 -9.06
C THR A 71 5.62 -0.29 -9.87
N VAL A 72 5.84 -0.42 -11.17
CA VAL A 72 6.03 0.70 -12.09
C VAL A 72 4.72 0.96 -12.84
N GLY A 73 4.13 2.14 -12.63
CA GLY A 73 2.79 2.47 -13.15
C GLY A 73 1.66 1.76 -12.39
N GLY A 74 0.41 1.98 -12.79
CA GLY A 74 -0.75 1.26 -12.22
C GLY A 74 -0.94 1.49 -10.71
N MET A 75 -1.02 2.76 -10.29
CA MET A 75 -1.27 3.11 -8.88
C MET A 75 -2.51 2.36 -8.36
N GLY A 76 -2.42 1.77 -7.17
CA GLY A 76 -3.49 0.98 -6.54
C GLY A 76 -3.56 -0.49 -6.96
N HIS A 77 -2.71 -0.96 -7.87
CA HIS A 77 -2.71 -2.37 -8.31
C HIS A 77 -1.78 -3.28 -7.49
N ALA A 78 -0.95 -2.73 -6.59
CA ALA A 78 -0.04 -3.51 -5.76
C ALA A 78 -0.79 -4.60 -4.98
N SER A 79 -1.96 -4.27 -4.43
CA SER A 79 -2.83 -5.19 -3.68
C SER A 79 -3.35 -6.36 -4.52
N SER A 80 -3.67 -6.14 -5.80
CA SER A 80 -4.05 -7.21 -6.74
C SER A 80 -2.89 -8.17 -7.03
N ILE A 81 -1.67 -7.64 -7.18
CA ILE A 81 -0.46 -8.45 -7.39
C ILE A 81 -0.18 -9.31 -6.15
N VAL A 82 -0.23 -8.69 -4.96
CA VAL A 82 -0.01 -9.38 -3.67
C VAL A 82 -1.02 -10.50 -3.50
N LEU A 83 -2.28 -10.31 -3.87
CA LEU A 83 -3.31 -11.34 -3.74
C LEU A 83 -2.95 -12.59 -4.56
N GLY A 84 -2.55 -12.39 -5.82
CA GLY A 84 -2.10 -13.50 -6.68
C GLY A 84 -0.88 -14.23 -6.11
N ILE A 85 0.10 -13.48 -5.59
CA ILE A 85 1.30 -14.07 -4.97
C ILE A 85 0.93 -14.84 -3.70
N ALA A 86 0.08 -14.28 -2.84
CA ALA A 86 -0.31 -14.88 -1.56
C ALA A 86 -0.99 -16.24 -1.77
N ILE A 87 -1.89 -16.32 -2.75
CA ILE A 87 -2.56 -17.57 -3.15
C ILE A 87 -1.54 -18.59 -3.66
N GLN A 88 -0.58 -18.17 -4.50
CA GLN A 88 0.39 -19.08 -5.11
C GLN A 88 1.53 -19.50 -4.17
N LYS A 89 1.81 -18.71 -3.12
CA LYS A 89 2.93 -18.90 -2.19
C LYS A 89 2.43 -18.93 -0.73
N PRO A 90 1.56 -19.89 -0.34
CA PRO A 90 0.89 -19.90 0.96
C PRO A 90 1.86 -19.97 2.16
N ASN A 91 3.08 -20.48 1.95
CA ASN A 91 4.10 -20.63 2.99
C ASN A 91 5.01 -19.40 3.17
N ARG A 92 4.79 -18.32 2.43
CA ARG A 92 5.58 -17.08 2.53
C ARG A 92 4.66 -15.91 2.85
N THR A 93 5.06 -15.06 3.80
CA THR A 93 4.35 -13.80 4.05
C THR A 93 4.53 -12.88 2.85
N VAL A 94 3.45 -12.23 2.44
CA VAL A 94 3.46 -11.26 1.33
C VAL A 94 2.93 -9.93 1.85
N TYR A 95 3.76 -8.89 1.77
CA TYR A 95 3.41 -7.53 2.18
C TYR A 95 2.99 -6.71 0.96
N CYS A 96 1.83 -6.09 1.05
CA CYS A 96 1.40 -5.00 0.17
C CYS A 96 1.71 -3.68 0.88
N LEU A 97 2.67 -2.92 0.37
CA LEU A 97 2.94 -1.56 0.81
C LEU A 97 2.23 -0.60 -0.15
N ASP A 98 1.17 0.03 0.30
CA ASP A 98 0.34 0.89 -0.53
C ASP A 98 0.18 2.28 0.06
N GLY A 99 -0.09 3.27 -0.78
CA GLY A 99 -0.45 4.62 -0.34
C GLY A 99 -1.96 4.71 -0.11
N ASP A 100 -2.38 5.63 0.75
CA ASP A 100 -3.80 6.00 0.91
C ASP A 100 -4.50 6.30 -0.44
N GLY A 101 -3.94 7.18 -1.26
CA GLY A 101 -4.48 7.52 -2.57
C GLY A 101 -4.56 6.31 -3.50
N ALA A 102 -3.56 5.44 -3.45
CA ALA A 102 -3.51 4.23 -4.27
C ALA A 102 -4.57 3.21 -3.86
N VAL A 103 -4.79 3.01 -2.56
CA VAL A 103 -5.89 2.18 -2.05
C VAL A 103 -7.23 2.77 -2.46
N LEU A 104 -7.43 4.09 -2.35
CA LEU A 104 -8.67 4.75 -2.76
C LEU A 104 -8.97 4.58 -4.25
N MET A 105 -7.94 4.64 -5.11
CA MET A 105 -8.11 4.44 -6.56
C MET A 105 -8.63 3.05 -6.93
N HIS A 106 -8.26 2.01 -6.16
CA HIS A 106 -8.62 0.62 -6.48
C HIS A 106 -9.18 -0.16 -5.28
N MET A 107 -9.94 0.49 -4.41
CA MET A 107 -10.47 -0.10 -3.17
C MET A 107 -11.34 -1.34 -3.40
N GLY A 108 -11.97 -1.47 -4.58
CA GLY A 108 -12.81 -2.62 -4.92
C GLY A 108 -12.10 -3.98 -4.79
N ILE A 109 -10.76 -4.01 -4.85
CA ILE A 109 -9.98 -5.23 -4.66
C ILE A 109 -10.09 -5.83 -3.24
N LEU A 110 -10.40 -5.01 -2.22
CA LEU A 110 -10.48 -5.47 -0.83
C LEU A 110 -11.54 -6.57 -0.65
N ALA A 111 -12.66 -6.49 -1.39
CA ALA A 111 -13.68 -7.52 -1.38
C ALA A 111 -13.14 -8.89 -1.87
N ASN A 112 -12.30 -8.87 -2.91
CA ASN A 112 -11.67 -10.09 -3.43
C ASN A 112 -10.63 -10.66 -2.47
N ILE A 113 -9.85 -9.79 -1.80
CA ILE A 113 -8.87 -10.22 -0.80
C ILE A 113 -9.57 -10.94 0.34
N VAL A 114 -10.67 -10.37 0.86
CA VAL A 114 -11.46 -11.02 1.92
C VAL A 114 -12.09 -12.32 1.43
N ALA A 115 -12.66 -12.35 0.22
CA ALA A 115 -13.26 -13.55 -0.36
C ALA A 115 -12.26 -14.70 -0.56
N ALA A 116 -11.01 -14.39 -0.87
CA ALA A 116 -9.94 -15.39 -0.99
C ALA A 116 -9.33 -15.79 0.38
N THR A 117 -9.45 -14.91 1.38
CA THR A 117 -8.99 -15.10 2.76
C THR A 117 -7.56 -15.67 2.92
N PRO A 118 -6.55 -15.13 2.22
CA PRO A 118 -5.18 -15.63 2.35
C PRO A 118 -4.61 -15.37 3.75
N SER A 119 -4.15 -16.40 4.44
CA SER A 119 -3.60 -16.29 5.80
C SER A 119 -2.24 -15.58 5.88
N ASN A 120 -1.59 -15.39 4.74
CA ASN A 120 -0.22 -14.88 4.60
C ASN A 120 -0.14 -13.49 3.94
N PHE A 121 -1.28 -12.82 3.70
CA PHE A 121 -1.34 -11.47 3.10
C PHE A 121 -1.34 -10.40 4.19
N LYS A 122 -0.46 -9.39 4.07
CA LYS A 122 -0.46 -8.21 4.95
C LYS A 122 -0.58 -6.91 4.13
N HIS A 123 -1.68 -6.18 4.27
CA HIS A 123 -1.86 -4.87 3.64
C HIS A 123 -1.45 -3.75 4.59
N ILE A 124 -0.43 -2.98 4.23
CA ILE A 124 0.06 -1.84 5.01
C ILE A 124 -0.15 -0.57 4.19
N VAL A 125 -0.98 0.33 4.71
CA VAL A 125 -1.35 1.58 4.04
C VAL A 125 -0.63 2.75 4.69
N PHE A 126 0.17 3.46 3.89
CA PHE A 126 0.91 4.65 4.28
C PHE A 126 0.06 5.89 4.02
N ASN A 127 -0.78 6.24 4.99
CA ASN A 127 -1.61 7.43 4.95
C ASN A 127 -0.76 8.67 5.27
N ASN A 128 -0.66 9.58 4.31
CA ASN A 128 0.10 10.84 4.46
C ASN A 128 -0.73 12.11 4.25
N GLY A 129 -2.06 11.99 4.09
CA GLY A 129 -2.99 13.12 4.02
C GLY A 129 -3.59 13.33 2.65
#